data_AF-A0A8H6XLH7-F1
#
_entry.id   AF-A0A8H6XLH7-F1
#
_cell.length_a   1.000
_cell.length_b   1.000
_cell.length_c   1.000
_cell.angle_alpha   90.00
_cell.angle_beta   90.00
_cell.angle_gamma   90.00
#
_symmetry.space_group_name_H-M   'P 1'
#
loop_
_entity.id
_entity.type
_entity.pdbx_description
1 polymer ?
#
loop_
_entity_poly.entity_id
_entity_poly.type
_entity_poly.pdbx_seq_one_letter_code
_entity_poly.pdbx_strand_id
1 'polypeptide(L)'
;MFAINRARWHASFFPPLSLRRYLALDAGAISRLKKPTRGGQNLSARYRRLEQSLRGKEALQRDILSQEPASQSTSTTRTSEANYFRGMKIPQQPKPPQSDECCMSGCAICVYDLYEESLSAYNDSVAAFRLTLTSAGIPEESWPKSVRPGDTAARAKPVTMSAFEELERSLKAKRDALPQPVRPVNRMPLSLSELYEGLRWLAFSRR
;
A
#
# COMPACT_ATOMS: atom_id res chain seq x y z
N MET A 1 37.45 25.40 48.88
CA MET A 1 38.74 25.91 48.38
C MET A 1 39.27 24.94 47.33
N PHE A 2 39.10 25.29 46.06
CA PHE A 2 39.76 24.67 44.92
C PHE A 2 40.99 25.53 44.58
N ALA A 3 42.17 24.93 44.50
CA ALA A 3 43.37 25.49 43.87
C ALA A 3 44.25 24.29 43.44
N ILE A 4 44.22 23.91 42.16
CA ILE A 4 45.23 24.25 41.14
C ILE A 4 46.66 23.93 41.60
N ASN A 5 47.27 22.89 41.01
CA ASN A 5 48.58 23.10 40.40
C ASN A 5 48.80 22.23 39.15
N ARG A 6 49.25 22.93 38.12
CA ARG A 6 49.61 22.50 36.77
C ARG A 6 51.15 22.46 36.72
N ALA A 7 51.70 21.79 35.71
CA ALA A 7 53.10 21.83 35.25
C ALA A 7 54.03 20.75 35.87
N ARG A 8 54.97 20.10 35.16
CA ARG A 8 55.33 20.05 33.74
C ARG A 8 56.42 18.95 33.57
N TRP A 9 56.19 18.00 32.66
CA TRP A 9 57.13 17.34 31.73
C TRP A 9 58.45 16.72 32.24
N HIS A 10 58.62 15.43 31.95
CA HIS A 10 59.82 14.93 31.28
C HIS A 10 59.43 13.93 30.18
N ALA A 11 59.98 14.18 28.99
CA ALA A 11 59.83 13.38 27.78
C ALA A 11 60.69 12.11 27.83
N SER A 12 60.46 11.25 26.82
CA SER A 12 61.34 10.17 26.32
C SER A 12 60.97 8.77 26.82
N PHE A 13 60.21 8.03 26.03
CA PHE A 13 60.69 6.81 25.34
C PHE A 13 59.53 6.18 24.54
N PHE A 14 59.53 6.42 23.22
CA PHE A 14 58.78 5.63 22.25
C PHE A 14 59.46 4.26 22.11
N PRO A 15 58.77 3.11 22.29
CA PRO A 15 59.25 1.85 21.73
C PRO A 15 58.82 1.73 20.24
N PRO A 16 59.67 1.14 19.40
CA PRO A 16 59.55 1.19 17.95
C PRO A 16 58.51 0.21 17.38
N LEU A 17 57.93 0.60 16.24
CA LEU A 17 57.12 -0.24 15.37
C LEU A 17 57.92 -1.46 14.89
N SER A 18 57.62 -2.65 15.42
CA SER A 18 58.09 -3.92 14.84
C SER A 18 57.16 -4.38 13.72
N LEU A 19 57.50 -3.97 12.50
CA LEU A 19 57.07 -4.61 11.26
C LEU A 19 57.67 -6.02 11.20
N ARG A 20 56.98 -7.04 11.75
CA ARG A 20 57.23 -8.46 11.41
C ARG A 20 56.18 -9.41 11.99
N ARG A 21 55.02 -9.49 11.34
CA ARG A 21 54.17 -10.70 11.39
C ARG A 21 53.20 -10.76 10.21
N TYR A 22 53.72 -10.58 9.00
CA TYR A 22 53.06 -11.15 7.83
C TYR A 22 53.46 -12.62 7.77
N LEU A 23 52.47 -13.49 8.02
CA LEU A 23 52.58 -14.93 7.89
C LEU A 23 53.07 -15.26 6.48
N ALA A 24 54.26 -15.84 6.38
CA ALA A 24 54.76 -16.39 5.13
C ALA A 24 53.88 -17.59 4.78
N LEU A 25 52.92 -17.39 3.89
CA LEU A 25 52.21 -18.49 3.25
C LEU A 25 53.24 -19.28 2.44
N ASP A 26 53.46 -20.52 2.86
CA ASP A 26 54.35 -21.47 2.21
C ASP A 26 54.02 -21.57 0.70
N ALA A 27 55.02 -21.60 -0.18
CA ALA A 27 54.79 -21.62 -1.64
C ALA A 27 53.97 -22.86 -2.08
N GLY A 28 54.03 -23.93 -1.30
CA GLY A 28 53.16 -25.11 -1.41
C GLY A 28 51.67 -24.82 -1.09
N ALA A 29 51.40 -23.90 -0.17
CA ALA A 29 50.03 -23.47 0.17
C ALA A 29 49.43 -22.58 -0.93
N ILE A 30 50.24 -21.70 -1.53
CA ILE A 30 49.81 -20.82 -2.62
C ILE A 30 49.55 -21.62 -3.92
N SER A 31 50.37 -22.64 -4.21
CA SER A 31 50.18 -23.51 -5.38
C SER A 31 48.95 -24.42 -5.26
N ARG A 32 48.59 -24.87 -4.04
CA ARG A 32 47.33 -25.58 -3.76
C ARG A 32 46.09 -24.72 -4.03
N LEU A 33 46.16 -23.43 -3.75
CA LEU A 33 45.07 -22.48 -4.01
C LEU A 33 44.88 -22.19 -5.52
N LYS A 34 45.97 -22.24 -6.31
CA LYS A 34 45.92 -22.02 -7.77
C LYS A 34 45.30 -23.17 -8.56
N LYS A 35 45.25 -24.38 -8.00
CA LYS A 35 44.58 -25.54 -8.58
C LYS A 35 43.68 -26.14 -7.50
N PRO A 36 42.50 -25.55 -7.21
CA PRO A 36 41.54 -26.26 -6.39
C PRO A 36 41.33 -27.60 -7.08
N THR A 37 41.56 -28.70 -6.38
CA THR A 37 41.19 -30.02 -6.84
C THR A 37 39.69 -29.98 -7.09
N ARG A 38 39.31 -29.65 -8.32
CA ARG A 38 37.94 -29.68 -8.81
C ARG A 38 37.63 -31.14 -9.05
N GLY A 39 37.59 -31.91 -7.97
CA GLY A 39 37.03 -33.25 -7.98
C GLY A 39 35.61 -33.10 -8.48
N GLY A 40 35.32 -33.69 -9.64
CA GLY A 40 33.96 -33.74 -10.14
C GLY A 40 33.08 -34.28 -9.03
N GLN A 41 32.00 -33.57 -8.69
CA GLN A 41 31.02 -34.12 -7.78
C GLN A 41 30.54 -35.44 -8.40
N ASN A 42 30.65 -36.54 -7.66
CA ASN A 42 30.16 -37.84 -8.11
C ASN A 42 28.67 -37.71 -8.47
N LEU A 43 28.37 -37.66 -9.77
CA LEU A 43 27.01 -37.47 -10.28
C LEU A 43 26.11 -38.63 -9.81
N SER A 44 26.67 -39.83 -9.69
CA SER A 44 26.02 -41.01 -9.14
C SER A 44 25.59 -40.82 -7.67
N ALA A 45 26.46 -40.26 -6.82
CA ALA A 45 26.14 -39.98 -5.43
C ALA A 45 25.09 -38.87 -5.30
N ARG A 46 25.16 -37.85 -6.16
CA ARG A 46 24.16 -36.77 -6.23
C ARG A 46 22.79 -37.31 -6.66
N TYR A 47 22.76 -38.16 -7.68
CA TYR A 47 21.53 -38.80 -8.17
C TYR A 47 20.88 -39.66 -7.09
N ARG A 48 21.66 -40.52 -6.42
CA ARG A 48 21.16 -41.38 -5.33
C ARG A 48 20.55 -40.57 -4.17
N ARG A 49 21.17 -39.43 -3.81
CA ARG A 49 20.61 -38.52 -2.78
C ARG A 49 19.29 -37.90 -3.23
N LEU A 50 19.20 -37.52 -4.50
CA LEU A 50 17.99 -36.93 -5.06
C LEU A 50 16.84 -37.96 -5.11
N GLU A 51 17.11 -39.19 -5.54
CA GLU A 51 16.14 -40.28 -5.48
C GLU A 51 15.64 -40.56 -4.06
N GLN A 52 16.53 -40.59 -3.07
CA GLN A 52 16.15 -40.76 -1.66
C GLN A 52 15.23 -39.62 -1.18
N SER A 53 15.52 -38.38 -1.57
CA SER A 53 14.67 -37.23 -1.20
C SER A 53 13.29 -37.26 -1.86
N LEU A 54 13.20 -37.71 -3.12
CA LEU A 54 11.94 -37.84 -3.83
C LEU A 54 11.08 -38.93 -3.22
N ARG A 55 11.66 -40.10 -2.92
CA ARG A 55 10.93 -41.19 -2.24
C ARG A 55 10.42 -40.79 -0.86
N GLY A 56 11.21 -40.03 -0.10
CA GLY A 56 10.78 -39.47 1.19
C GLY A 56 9.61 -38.49 1.03
N LYS A 57 9.66 -37.61 0.02
CA LYS A 57 8.57 -36.67 -0.28
C LYS A 57 7.30 -37.39 -0.74
N GLU A 58 7.42 -38.41 -1.58
CA GLU A 58 6.29 -39.24 -2.02
C GLU A 58 5.65 -40.03 -0.88
N ALA A 59 6.46 -40.54 0.07
CA ALA A 59 5.94 -41.20 1.27
C ALA A 59 5.15 -40.22 2.14
N LEU A 60 5.72 -39.04 2.43
CA LEU A 60 5.03 -37.98 3.18
C LEU A 60 3.75 -37.51 2.47
N GLN A 61 3.78 -37.38 1.15
CA GLN A 61 2.59 -37.00 0.37
C GLN A 61 1.50 -38.08 0.44
N ARG A 62 1.88 -39.37 0.39
CA ARG A 62 0.94 -40.48 0.59
C ARG A 62 0.38 -40.49 2.01
N ASP A 63 1.19 -40.21 3.02
CA ASP A 63 0.74 -40.13 4.41
C ASP A 63 -0.23 -38.95 4.60
N ILE A 64 0.05 -37.78 4.00
CA ILE A 64 -0.86 -36.62 3.99
C ILE A 64 -2.19 -36.96 3.30
N LEU A 65 -2.14 -37.73 2.19
CA LEU A 65 -3.34 -38.13 1.46
C LEU A 65 -4.14 -39.24 2.19
N SER A 66 -3.45 -40.10 2.95
CA SER A 66 -4.06 -41.23 3.68
C SER A 66 -4.55 -40.84 5.07
N GLN A 67 -4.03 -39.74 5.63
CA GLN A 67 -4.67 -39.07 6.75
C GLN A 67 -5.95 -38.42 6.24
N GLU A 68 -7.07 -39.15 6.37
CA GLU A 68 -8.41 -38.57 6.45
C GLU A 68 -8.31 -37.29 7.29
N PRO A 69 -8.88 -36.15 6.86
CA PRO A 69 -8.68 -34.84 7.48
C PRO A 69 -9.30 -34.79 8.88
N ALA A 70 -8.62 -35.40 9.85
CA ALA A 70 -8.86 -35.26 11.26
C ALA A 70 -8.31 -33.90 11.69
N SER A 71 -9.11 -32.87 11.40
CA SER A 71 -9.34 -31.70 12.24
C SER A 71 -8.19 -31.25 13.12
N GLN A 72 -7.23 -30.51 12.54
CA GLN A 72 -6.49 -29.48 13.27
C GLN A 72 -6.43 -28.21 12.43
N SER A 73 -7.57 -27.53 12.40
CA SER A 73 -7.65 -26.08 12.18
C SER A 73 -8.65 -25.55 13.20
N THR A 74 -8.14 -25.32 14.40
CA THR A 74 -8.80 -24.50 15.42
C THR A 74 -8.80 -23.06 14.95
N SER A 75 -9.81 -22.67 14.17
CA SER A 75 -10.50 -21.38 14.29
C SER A 75 -11.72 -21.35 13.36
N THR A 76 -12.90 -21.48 13.98
CA THR A 76 -14.21 -21.04 13.50
C THR A 76 -14.78 -21.67 12.22
N THR A 77 -15.34 -22.86 12.41
CA THR A 77 -16.47 -23.39 11.65
C THR A 77 -17.71 -22.47 11.78
N ARG A 78 -18.30 -22.05 10.64
CA ARG A 78 -19.75 -22.08 10.28
C ARG A 78 -20.10 -21.03 9.19
N THR A 79 -19.66 -21.25 7.95
CA THR A 79 -20.26 -20.57 6.77
C THR A 79 -19.95 -21.24 5.41
N SER A 80 -19.69 -22.54 5.36
CA SER A 80 -19.34 -23.22 4.09
C SER A 80 -20.52 -23.78 3.29
N GLU A 81 -21.75 -23.76 3.83
CA GLU A 81 -22.95 -24.26 3.13
C GLU A 81 -23.61 -23.21 2.21
N ALA A 82 -23.16 -21.94 2.25
CA ALA A 82 -23.80 -20.83 1.54
C ALA A 82 -23.22 -20.53 0.14
N ASN A 83 -22.38 -21.41 -0.42
CA ASN A 83 -21.70 -21.13 -1.70
C ASN A 83 -22.51 -21.50 -2.95
N TYR A 84 -23.62 -22.22 -2.80
CA TYR A 84 -24.49 -22.59 -3.90
C TYR A 84 -25.93 -22.22 -3.58
N PHE A 85 -26.59 -21.53 -4.51
CA PHE A 85 -28.01 -21.25 -4.47
C PHE A 85 -28.67 -21.91 -5.66
N ARG A 86 -29.58 -22.86 -5.40
CA ARG A 86 -30.29 -23.64 -6.44
C ARG A 86 -29.35 -24.25 -7.50
N GLY A 87 -28.21 -24.78 -7.05
CA GLY A 87 -27.20 -25.41 -7.92
C GLY A 87 -26.27 -24.42 -8.64
N MET A 88 -26.50 -23.11 -8.53
CA MET A 88 -25.62 -22.08 -9.08
C MET A 88 -24.67 -21.55 -8.01
N LYS A 89 -23.41 -21.34 -8.35
CA LYS A 89 -22.41 -20.80 -7.43
C LYS A 89 -22.68 -19.31 -7.18
N ILE A 90 -22.83 -18.93 -5.91
CA ILE A 90 -22.97 -17.52 -5.53
C ILE A 90 -21.59 -16.87 -5.64
N PRO A 91 -21.44 -15.75 -6.38
CA PRO A 91 -20.18 -15.01 -6.40
C PRO A 91 -19.87 -14.48 -5.00
N GLN A 92 -18.61 -14.60 -4.59
CA GLN A 92 -18.14 -14.18 -3.26
C GLN A 92 -17.40 -12.86 -3.36
N GLN A 93 -17.70 -11.95 -2.44
CA GLN A 93 -17.03 -10.65 -2.40
C GLN A 93 -15.55 -10.84 -2.03
N PRO A 94 -14.61 -10.23 -2.78
CA PRO A 94 -13.20 -10.28 -2.42
C PRO A 94 -12.98 -9.61 -1.06
N LYS A 95 -12.06 -10.16 -0.28
CA LYS A 95 -11.69 -9.58 1.01
C LYS A 95 -10.80 -8.36 0.79
N PRO A 96 -11.03 -7.23 1.48
CA PRO A 96 -10.14 -6.09 1.38
C PRO A 96 -8.74 -6.45 1.89
N PRO A 97 -7.68 -5.95 1.23
CA PRO A 97 -6.31 -6.19 1.65
C PRO A 97 -6.02 -5.50 2.99
N GLN A 98 -5.14 -6.10 3.77
CA GLN A 98 -4.69 -5.51 5.04
C GLN A 98 -3.68 -4.38 4.80
N SER A 99 -3.53 -3.48 5.78
CA SER A 99 -2.52 -2.41 5.72
C SER A 99 -1.10 -2.94 5.52
N ASP A 100 -0.82 -4.09 6.12
CA ASP A 100 0.52 -4.69 6.15
C ASP A 100 0.90 -5.35 4.81
N GLU A 101 -0.10 -5.59 3.94
CA GLU A 101 0.10 -6.08 2.57
C GLU A 101 0.50 -4.93 1.62
N CYS A 102 0.19 -3.69 1.99
CA CYS A 102 0.63 -2.52 1.24
C CYS A 102 2.08 -2.18 1.59
N CYS A 103 2.98 -2.32 0.63
CA CYS A 103 4.41 -2.03 0.81
C CYS A 103 4.72 -0.54 1.04
N MET A 104 3.77 0.37 0.78
CA MET A 104 3.86 1.84 0.91
C MET A 104 5.08 2.52 0.22
N SER A 105 5.88 1.78 -0.55
CA SER A 105 7.13 2.23 -1.16
C SER A 105 7.08 2.27 -2.69
N GLY A 106 5.89 2.09 -3.28
CA GLY A 106 5.68 2.12 -4.74
C GLY A 106 6.07 0.82 -5.44
N CYS A 107 5.41 -0.30 -5.09
CA CYS A 107 5.55 -1.55 -5.84
C CYS A 107 5.04 -1.42 -7.28
N ALA A 108 5.56 -2.26 -8.18
CA ALA A 108 5.15 -2.28 -9.59
C ALA A 108 3.65 -2.62 -9.78
N ILE A 109 3.07 -3.39 -8.86
CA ILE A 109 1.63 -3.67 -8.80
C ILE A 109 1.15 -3.31 -7.39
N CYS A 110 0.13 -2.46 -7.30
CA CYS A 110 -0.49 -2.10 -6.05
C CYS A 110 -1.53 -3.16 -5.65
N VAL A 111 -1.52 -3.58 -4.39
CA VAL A 111 -2.50 -4.54 -3.86
C VAL A 111 -3.92 -3.97 -3.89
N TYR A 112 -4.07 -2.65 -3.71
CA TYR A 112 -5.37 -1.99 -3.82
C TYR A 112 -5.90 -2.01 -5.25
N ASP A 113 -5.05 -1.85 -6.26
CA ASP A 113 -5.48 -1.93 -7.67
C ASP A 113 -5.97 -3.34 -8.00
N LEU A 114 -5.25 -4.39 -7.57
CA LEU A 114 -5.70 -5.77 -7.72
C LEU A 114 -7.03 -6.03 -7.00
N TYR A 115 -7.22 -5.41 -5.83
CA TYR A 115 -8.47 -5.50 -5.11
C TYR A 115 -9.62 -4.81 -5.86
N GLU A 116 -9.39 -3.62 -6.43
CA GLU A 116 -10.37 -2.92 -7.25
C GLU A 116 -10.74 -3.71 -8.52
N GLU A 117 -9.77 -4.32 -9.19
CA GLU A 117 -10.01 -5.26 -10.30
C GLU A 117 -10.83 -6.48 -9.87
N SER A 118 -10.54 -7.03 -8.69
CA SER A 118 -11.33 -8.14 -8.15
C SER A 118 -12.76 -7.73 -7.79
N LEU A 119 -12.95 -6.49 -7.34
CA LEU A 119 -14.27 -5.93 -7.05
C LEU A 119 -15.09 -5.69 -8.31
N SER A 120 -14.47 -5.19 -9.39
CA SER A 120 -15.15 -5.01 -10.67
C SER A 120 -15.60 -6.36 -11.24
N ALA A 121 -14.70 -7.35 -11.27
CA ALA A 121 -15.02 -8.72 -11.67
C ALA A 121 -16.13 -9.34 -10.81
N TYR A 122 -16.12 -9.08 -9.50
CA TYR A 122 -17.20 -9.51 -8.61
C TYR A 122 -18.54 -8.88 -9.01
N ASN A 123 -18.59 -7.56 -9.23
CA ASN A 123 -19.82 -6.87 -9.62
C ASN A 123 -20.39 -7.41 -10.94
N ASP A 124 -19.52 -7.70 -11.92
CA ASP A 124 -19.92 -8.29 -13.20
C ASP A 124 -20.49 -9.70 -13.01
N SER A 125 -19.85 -10.51 -12.16
CA SER A 125 -20.34 -11.85 -11.83
C SER A 125 -21.69 -11.82 -11.10
N VAL A 126 -21.90 -10.84 -10.23
CA VAL A 126 -23.18 -10.60 -9.55
C VAL A 126 -24.25 -10.19 -10.55
N ALA A 127 -23.93 -9.29 -11.49
CA ALA A 127 -24.86 -8.89 -12.54
C ALA A 127 -25.27 -10.09 -13.42
N ALA A 128 -24.31 -10.90 -13.86
CA ALA A 128 -24.57 -12.12 -14.61
C ALA A 128 -25.44 -13.11 -13.81
N PHE A 129 -25.14 -13.30 -12.53
CA PHE A 129 -25.92 -14.17 -11.64
C PHE A 129 -27.36 -13.66 -11.43
N ARG A 130 -27.57 -12.34 -11.35
CA ARG A 130 -28.92 -11.77 -11.31
C ARG A 130 -29.68 -12.05 -12.61
N LEU A 131 -29.04 -11.89 -13.76
CA LEU A 131 -29.65 -12.20 -15.06
C LEU A 131 -30.08 -13.67 -15.14
N THR A 132 -29.24 -14.61 -14.66
CA THR A 132 -29.61 -16.02 -14.65
C THR A 132 -30.80 -16.29 -13.72
N LEU A 133 -30.83 -15.68 -12.53
CA LEU A 133 -31.97 -15.82 -11.60
C LEU A 133 -33.28 -15.25 -12.17
N THR A 134 -33.22 -14.09 -12.81
CA THR A 134 -34.37 -13.47 -13.47
C THR A 134 -34.86 -14.34 -14.62
N SER A 135 -33.95 -14.90 -15.44
CA SER A 135 -34.33 -15.81 -16.53
C SER A 135 -34.96 -17.11 -16.03
N ALA A 136 -34.60 -17.55 -14.82
CA ALA A 136 -35.20 -18.71 -14.16
C ALA A 136 -36.54 -18.38 -13.45
N GLY A 137 -37.02 -17.13 -13.52
CA GLY A 137 -38.29 -16.70 -12.93
C GLY A 137 -38.28 -16.65 -11.40
N ILE A 138 -37.11 -16.50 -10.78
CA ILE A 138 -36.96 -16.53 -9.32
C ILE A 138 -37.18 -15.12 -8.77
N PRO A 139 -38.17 -14.89 -7.86
CA PRO A 139 -38.45 -13.57 -7.33
C PRO A 139 -37.28 -13.06 -6.46
N GLU A 140 -37.02 -11.76 -6.53
CA GLU A 140 -35.89 -11.09 -5.85
C GLU A 140 -35.89 -11.30 -4.32
N GLU A 141 -37.07 -11.44 -3.71
CA GLU A 141 -37.21 -11.71 -2.26
C GLU A 141 -36.65 -13.06 -1.83
N SER A 142 -36.45 -13.98 -2.77
CA SER A 142 -35.83 -15.28 -2.47
C SER A 142 -34.32 -15.29 -2.68
N TRP A 143 -33.74 -14.20 -3.18
CA TRP A 143 -32.31 -14.11 -3.44
C TRP A 143 -31.53 -13.95 -2.13
N PRO A 144 -30.29 -14.44 -2.05
CA PRO A 144 -29.43 -14.21 -0.90
C PRO A 144 -29.15 -12.70 -0.71
N LYS A 145 -29.07 -12.25 0.55
CA LYS A 145 -28.86 -10.83 0.91
C LYS A 145 -27.66 -10.19 0.21
N SER A 146 -26.57 -10.95 0.02
CA SER A 146 -25.35 -10.48 -0.65
C SER A 146 -25.55 -10.06 -2.11
N VAL A 147 -26.58 -10.57 -2.77
CA VAL A 147 -26.83 -10.33 -4.21
C VAL A 147 -28.03 -9.41 -4.44
N ARG A 148 -28.82 -9.06 -3.42
CA ARG A 148 -29.98 -8.17 -3.60
C ARG A 148 -29.56 -6.75 -4.01
N PRO A 149 -30.28 -6.08 -4.94
CA PRO A 149 -29.89 -4.77 -5.44
C PRO A 149 -30.06 -3.59 -4.45
N GLY A 150 -30.55 -3.80 -3.22
CA GLY A 150 -30.90 -2.71 -2.29
C GLY A 150 -29.99 -2.52 -1.08
N ASP A 151 -29.29 -3.55 -0.62
CA ASP A 151 -28.72 -3.52 0.74
C ASP A 151 -27.43 -2.69 0.86
N THR A 152 -26.69 -2.51 -0.24
CA THR A 152 -25.41 -1.77 -0.25
C THR A 152 -25.52 -0.38 -0.89
N ALA A 153 -26.41 -0.21 -1.88
CA ALA A 153 -26.55 1.04 -2.64
C ALA A 153 -27.55 2.03 -2.02
N ALA A 154 -28.51 1.57 -1.21
CA ALA A 154 -29.52 2.42 -0.56
C ALA A 154 -29.10 2.93 0.82
N ARG A 155 -27.83 2.77 1.22
CA ARG A 155 -27.30 3.45 2.41
C ARG A 155 -27.31 4.94 2.09
N ALA A 156 -28.37 5.60 2.55
CA ALA A 156 -28.60 7.04 2.48
C ALA A 156 -27.29 7.80 2.60
N LYS A 157 -27.15 8.89 1.82
CA LYS A 157 -25.99 9.80 1.83
C LYS A 157 -25.45 9.86 3.27
N PRO A 158 -24.19 9.47 3.51
CA PRO A 158 -23.70 9.30 4.88
C PRO A 158 -23.97 10.61 5.64
N VAL A 159 -24.32 10.53 6.92
CA VAL A 159 -24.74 11.67 7.74
C VAL A 159 -23.79 12.88 7.62
N THR A 160 -22.51 12.63 7.30
CA THR A 160 -21.50 13.64 6.97
C THR A 160 -21.81 14.45 5.70
N MET A 161 -22.33 13.81 4.65
CA MET A 161 -22.69 14.46 3.37
C MET A 161 -23.99 15.25 3.48
N SER A 162 -24.98 14.80 4.26
CA SER A 162 -26.21 15.58 4.48
C SER A 162 -25.93 16.87 5.26
N ALA A 163 -25.07 16.80 6.29
CA ALA A 163 -24.65 17.97 7.05
C ALA A 163 -23.90 19.00 6.18
N PHE A 164 -23.05 18.52 5.27
CA PHE A 164 -22.32 19.40 4.35
C PHE A 164 -23.27 20.08 3.35
N GLU A 165 -24.22 19.35 2.78
CA GLU A 165 -25.24 19.92 1.88
C GLU A 165 -26.08 21.01 2.58
N GLU A 166 -26.43 20.83 3.85
CA GLU A 166 -27.13 21.84 4.64
C GLU A 166 -26.27 23.09 4.88
N LEU A 167 -24.99 22.90 5.19
CA LEU A 167 -24.04 24.00 5.34
C LEU A 167 -23.90 24.79 4.03
N GLU A 168 -23.76 24.12 2.89
CA GLU A 168 -23.69 24.77 1.58
C GLU A 168 -24.96 25.56 1.24
N ARG A 169 -26.15 25.00 1.52
CA ARG A 169 -27.42 25.72 1.38
C ARG A 169 -27.45 26.97 2.27
N SER A 170 -26.96 26.86 3.51
CA SER A 170 -26.91 27.99 4.45
C SER A 170 -25.94 29.10 4.00
N LEU A 171 -24.78 28.72 3.45
CA LEU A 171 -23.78 29.66 2.93
C LEU A 171 -24.29 30.36 1.67
N LYS A 172 -24.99 29.63 0.78
CA LYS A 172 -25.60 30.21 -0.41
C LYS A 172 -26.69 31.22 -0.05
N ALA A 173 -27.58 30.88 0.88
CA ALA A 173 -28.60 31.81 1.38
C ALA A 173 -27.98 33.09 1.98
N LYS A 174 -26.90 32.95 2.78
CA LYS A 174 -26.16 34.10 3.33
C LYS A 174 -25.48 34.93 2.23
N ARG A 175 -24.89 34.27 1.22
CA ARG A 175 -24.22 34.93 0.09
C ARG A 175 -25.20 35.71 -0.78
N ASP A 176 -26.42 35.21 -0.94
CA ASP A 176 -27.48 35.86 -1.72
C ASP A 176 -28.16 36.97 -0.92
N ALA A 177 -28.23 36.86 0.41
CA ALA A 177 -28.76 37.88 1.30
C ALA A 177 -27.81 39.08 1.51
N LEU A 178 -26.49 38.86 1.41
CA LEU A 178 -25.52 39.93 1.51
C LEU A 178 -25.36 40.64 0.15
N PRO A 179 -25.39 41.98 0.11
CA PRO A 179 -25.00 42.70 -1.10
C PRO A 179 -23.56 42.30 -1.44
N GLN A 180 -23.35 41.84 -2.68
CA GLN A 180 -22.03 41.40 -3.14
C GLN A 180 -21.00 42.48 -2.81
N PRO A 181 -19.83 42.14 -2.23
CA PRO A 181 -18.78 43.12 -2.05
C PRO A 181 -18.38 43.62 -3.44
N VAL A 182 -18.78 44.85 -3.74
CA VAL A 182 -18.26 45.60 -4.88
C VAL A 182 -16.75 45.66 -4.69
N ARG A 183 -16.02 44.87 -5.49
CA ARG A 183 -14.57 45.03 -5.60
C ARG A 183 -14.33 46.51 -5.89
N PRO A 184 -13.47 47.22 -5.15
CA PRO A 184 -13.18 48.61 -5.48
C PRO A 184 -12.60 48.61 -6.89
N VAL A 185 -13.41 49.06 -7.85
CA VAL A 185 -12.92 49.38 -9.18
C VAL A 185 -12.02 50.58 -8.95
N ASN A 186 -10.72 50.42 -9.14
CA ASN A 186 -9.81 51.57 -9.24
C ASN A 186 -10.34 52.47 -10.36
N ARG A 187 -11.09 53.51 -9.98
CA ARG A 187 -11.55 54.54 -10.91
C ARG A 187 -10.35 55.43 -11.21
N MET A 188 -9.74 55.21 -12.37
CA MET A 188 -8.83 56.17 -12.96
C MET A 188 -9.65 57.42 -13.36
N PRO A 189 -9.18 58.65 -13.12
CA PRO A 189 -10.00 59.85 -13.36
C PRO A 189 -10.27 60.00 -14.87
N LEU A 190 -11.55 59.91 -15.25
CA LEU A 190 -12.01 60.01 -16.64
C LEU A 190 -12.46 61.43 -17.02
N SER A 191 -12.04 62.46 -16.26
CA SER A 191 -12.36 63.85 -16.59
C SER A 191 -11.09 64.67 -16.91
N LEU A 192 -11.14 65.39 -18.04
CA LEU A 192 -10.07 66.31 -18.47
C LEU A 192 -9.88 67.46 -17.45
N SER A 193 -10.93 67.84 -16.72
CA SER A 193 -10.89 68.85 -15.66
C SER A 193 -10.07 68.40 -14.46
N GLU A 194 -10.24 67.16 -13.98
CA GLU A 194 -9.48 66.64 -12.83
C GLU A 194 -8.01 66.40 -13.18
N LEU A 195 -7.71 66.02 -14.43
CA LEU A 195 -6.34 65.95 -14.94
C LEU A 195 -5.68 67.33 -15.00
N TYR A 196 -6.42 68.37 -15.43
CA TYR A 196 -5.91 69.74 -15.48
C TYR A 196 -5.66 70.31 -14.08
N GLU A 197 -6.50 69.99 -13.09
CA GLU A 197 -6.28 70.36 -11.69
C GLU A 197 -5.08 69.63 -11.06
N GLY A 198 -4.90 68.34 -11.35
CA GLY A 198 -3.72 67.58 -10.94
C GLY A 198 -2.41 68.12 -11.55
N LEU A 199 -2.44 68.49 -12.84
CA LEU A 199 -1.32 69.11 -13.54
C LEU A 199 -1.05 70.55 -13.08
N ARG A 200 -2.09 71.31 -12.71
CA ARG A 200 -1.97 72.65 -12.12
C ARG A 200 -1.22 72.62 -10.78
N TRP A 201 -1.46 71.60 -9.94
CA TRP A 201 -0.71 71.42 -8.70
C TRP A 201 0.77 71.12 -8.96
N LEU A 202 1.08 70.29 -9.95
CA LEU A 202 2.46 69.96 -10.35
C LEU A 202 3.21 71.14 -10.98
N ALA A 203 2.52 72.04 -11.70
CA ALA A 203 3.12 73.22 -12.32
C ALA A 203 3.41 74.36 -11.31
N PHE A 204 2.71 74.42 -10.18
CA PHE A 204 2.85 75.51 -9.20
C PHE A 204 3.57 75.10 -7.90
N SER A 205 3.90 73.83 -7.70
CA SER A 205 4.59 73.33 -6.50
C SER A 205 6.13 73.47 -6.55
N ARG A 206 6.68 74.19 -7.55
CA ARG A 206 8.11 74.50 -7.66
C ARG A 206 8.38 76.01 -7.78
N ARG A 207 7.72 76.81 -6.94
CA ARG A 207 8.15 78.18 -6.65
C ARG A 207 8.17 78.42 -5.16
#